data_AF-A0A2G4HBY3-F1
#
_entry.id   AF-A0A2G4HBY3-F1
#
_cell.length_a   1.000
_cell.length_b   1.000
_cell.length_c   1.000
_cell.angle_alpha   90.00
_cell.angle_beta   90.00
_cell.angle_gamma   90.00
#
_symmetry.space_group_name_H-M   'P 1'
#
loop_
_entity.id
_entity.type
_entity.pdbx_description
1 polymer ?
#
loop_
_entity_poly.entity_id
_entity_poly.type
_entity_poly.pdbx_seq_one_letter_code
_entity_poly.pdbx_strand_id
1 'polypeptide(L)'
;PIAGKTGTTQNNSDGWFIGMVPNLVTGVWTGCQDRSAHFGSTAYGQGASTALPIWALFMRRLYADPKIGIRRDAFDRPLMPMTIALDCGSLQSDQAEAREESSEFD
;
A
#
# COMPACT_ATOMS: atom_id res chain seq x y z
N PRO A 1 -7.82 6.24 -10.23
CA PRO A 1 -6.84 6.45 -9.14
C PRO A 1 -5.81 5.32 -9.07
N ILE A 2 -4.60 5.59 -8.57
CA ILE A 2 -3.53 4.59 -8.40
C ILE A 2 -3.52 4.16 -6.93
N ALA A 3 -3.41 2.85 -6.68
CA ALA A 3 -3.10 2.31 -5.36
C ALA A 3 -1.67 1.77 -5.36
N GLY A 4 -0.95 1.91 -4.25
CA GLY A 4 0.40 1.39 -4.18
C GLY A 4 0.99 1.41 -2.79
N LYS A 5 2.06 0.63 -2.60
CA LYS A 5 2.75 0.48 -1.33
C LYS A 5 4.25 0.32 -1.55
N THR A 6 5.01 1.03 -0.73
CA THR A 6 6.47 0.89 -0.63
C THR A 6 6.85 -0.22 0.33
N GLY A 7 7.98 -0.87 0.05
CA GLY A 7 8.68 -1.79 0.95
C GLY A 7 10.18 -1.49 0.94
N THR A 8 10.82 -1.67 2.09
CA THR A 8 12.27 -1.52 2.26
C THR A 8 12.72 -2.62 3.20
N THR A 9 13.73 -3.40 2.81
CA THR A 9 14.30 -4.42 3.70
C THR A 9 15.22 -3.78 4.73
N GLN A 10 15.54 -4.54 5.79
CA GLN A 10 16.50 -4.09 6.78
C GLN A 10 17.88 -3.88 6.17
N ASN A 11 18.68 -3.01 6.81
CA ASN A 11 19.98 -2.57 6.29
C ASN A 11 19.95 -1.91 4.90
N ASN A 12 18.76 -1.55 4.40
CA ASN A 12 18.61 -0.95 3.07
C ASN A 12 19.21 -1.81 1.96
N SER A 13 19.08 -3.15 2.03
CA SER A 13 19.56 -4.05 0.98
C SER A 13 18.66 -4.01 -0.26
N ASP A 14 17.35 -3.84 -0.06
CA ASP A 14 16.34 -3.89 -1.11
C ASP A 14 15.28 -2.79 -0.93
N GLY A 15 14.89 -2.21 -2.06
CA GLY A 15 13.73 -1.35 -2.19
C GLY A 15 12.67 -1.99 -3.09
N TRP A 16 11.40 -1.86 -2.69
CA TRP A 16 10.25 -2.37 -3.40
C TRP A 16 9.19 -1.30 -3.57
N PHE A 17 8.51 -1.35 -4.71
CA PHE A 17 7.25 -0.65 -4.91
C PHE A 17 6.28 -1.54 -5.68
N ILE A 18 5.12 -1.80 -5.09
CA ILE A 18 4.00 -2.46 -5.76
C ILE A 18 2.93 -1.41 -5.99
N GLY A 19 2.53 -1.21 -7.25
CA GLY A 19 1.47 -0.30 -7.63
C GLY A 19 0.46 -0.98 -8.53
N MET A 20 -0.80 -0.55 -8.44
CA MET A 20 -1.90 -1.09 -9.23
C MET A 20 -2.85 0.01 -9.71
N VAL A 21 -3.48 -0.31 -10.83
CA VAL A 21 -4.63 0.38 -11.45
C VAL A 21 -5.67 -0.69 -11.79
N PRO A 22 -6.92 -0.34 -12.14
CA PRO A 22 -7.99 -1.32 -12.23
C PRO A 22 -7.74 -2.55 -13.12
N ASN A 23 -6.88 -2.43 -14.15
CA ASN A 23 -6.54 -3.53 -15.06
C ASN A 23 -5.05 -3.89 -15.12
N LEU A 24 -4.21 -3.38 -14.21
CA LEU A 24 -2.78 -3.70 -14.21
C LEU A 24 -2.19 -3.60 -12.80
N VAL A 25 -1.44 -4.63 -12.42
CA VAL A 25 -0.57 -4.63 -11.24
C VAL A 25 0.88 -4.64 -11.73
N THR A 26 1.74 -3.84 -11.10
CA THR A 26 3.17 -3.76 -11.44
C THR A 26 3.98 -3.70 -10.16
N GLY A 27 4.95 -4.60 -10.04
CA GLY A 27 5.94 -4.61 -8.98
C GLY A 27 7.31 -4.23 -9.53
N VAL A 28 8.02 -3.38 -8.79
CA VAL A 28 9.42 -3.04 -9.06
C VAL A 28 10.25 -3.36 -7.83
N TRP A 29 11.35 -4.07 -8.07
CA TRP A 29 12.40 -4.33 -7.09
C TRP A 29 13.69 -3.66 -7.53
N THR A 30 14.44 -3.17 -6.56
CA THR A 30 15.79 -2.66 -6.71
C THR A 30 16.65 -3.18 -5.58
N GLY A 31 17.80 -3.74 -5.92
CA GLY A 31 18.77 -4.27 -4.97
C GLY A 31 19.97 -4.84 -5.71
N CYS A 32 20.90 -5.40 -4.96
CA CYS A 32 22.04 -6.12 -5.53
C CYS A 32 21.78 -7.63 -5.53
N GLN A 33 22.45 -8.35 -6.44
CA GLN A 33 22.37 -9.82 -6.46
C GLN A 33 22.90 -10.44 -5.16
N ASP A 34 23.99 -9.88 -4.63
CA ASP A 34 24.49 -10.19 -3.29
C ASP A 34 23.82 -9.26 -2.27
N ARG A 35 23.16 -9.84 -1.27
CA ARG A 35 22.48 -9.10 -0.20
C ARG A 35 23.41 -8.37 0.75
N SER A 36 24.69 -8.75 0.78
CA SER A 36 25.72 -8.05 1.56
C SER A 36 26.00 -6.65 1.02
N ALA A 37 25.77 -6.43 -0.28
CA ALA A 37 25.80 -5.11 -0.88
C ALA A 37 24.47 -4.39 -0.62
N HIS A 38 24.53 -3.20 -0.03
CA HIS A 38 23.36 -2.42 0.36
C HIS A 38 23.56 -0.93 0.12
N PHE A 39 22.46 -0.19 0.10
CA PHE A 39 22.50 1.25 -0.01
C PHE A 39 23.13 1.85 1.26
N GLY A 40 23.86 2.97 1.09
CA GLY A 40 24.60 3.60 2.20
C GLY A 40 23.72 4.23 3.28
N SER A 41 22.44 4.47 3.01
CA SER A 41 21.47 4.97 4.00
C SER A 41 20.04 4.71 3.57
N THR A 42 19.09 4.85 4.51
CA THR A 42 17.65 4.73 4.23
C THR A 42 17.14 5.80 3.28
N ALA A 43 17.72 7.01 3.31
CA ALA A 43 17.35 8.07 2.37
C ALA A 43 17.56 7.62 0.91
N TYR A 44 18.62 6.85 0.65
CA TYR A 44 18.95 6.33 -0.67
C TYR A 44 18.34 4.95 -0.95
N GLY A 45 18.16 4.09 0.05
CA GLY A 45 17.72 2.71 -0.16
C GLY A 45 16.23 2.43 0.05
N GLN A 46 15.47 3.38 0.60
CA GLN A 46 14.03 3.20 0.76
C GLN A 46 13.33 2.99 -0.59
N GLY A 47 12.32 2.12 -0.63
CA GLY A 47 11.57 1.83 -1.86
C GLY A 47 10.96 3.06 -2.54
N ALA A 48 10.70 4.13 -1.77
CA ALA A 48 10.25 5.43 -2.29
C ALA A 48 11.31 6.17 -3.13
N SER A 49 12.59 6.00 -2.80
CA SER A 49 13.72 6.63 -3.50
C SER A 49 14.27 5.77 -4.64
N THR A 50 14.04 4.45 -4.60
CA THR A 50 14.65 3.48 -5.53
C THR A 50 13.65 2.90 -6.51
N ALA A 51 12.70 2.08 -6.04
CA ALA A 51 11.75 1.35 -6.88
C ALA A 51 10.59 2.22 -7.41
N LEU A 52 10.07 3.14 -6.60
CA LEU A 52 8.94 4.00 -6.98
C LEU A 52 9.23 4.89 -8.21
N PRO A 53 10.38 5.57 -8.34
CA PRO A 53 10.68 6.38 -9.53
C PRO A 53 10.70 5.55 -10.82
N ILE A 54 11.23 4.33 -10.77
CA ILE A 54 11.24 3.41 -11.92
C ILE A 54 9.81 3.02 -12.30
N TRP A 55 8.98 2.65 -11.31
CA TRP A 55 7.57 2.37 -11.52
C TRP A 55 6.84 3.56 -12.16
N ALA A 56 7.10 4.78 -11.68
CA ALA A 56 6.47 5.99 -12.21
C ALA A 56 6.85 6.24 -13.68
N LEU A 57 8.13 6.05 -14.04
CA LEU A 57 8.59 6.16 -15.43
C LEU A 57 7.97 5.09 -16.33
N PHE A 58 7.86 3.85 -15.85
CA PHE A 58 7.20 2.76 -16.56
C PHE A 58 5.73 3.10 -16.83
N MET A 59 4.97 3.48 -15.80
CA MET A 59 3.55 3.83 -15.96
C MET A 59 3.35 5.06 -16.85
N ARG A 60 4.23 6.07 -16.77
CA ARG A 60 4.18 7.23 -17.69
C ARG A 60 4.30 6.80 -19.15
N ARG A 61 5.17 5.82 -19.46
CA ARG A 61 5.29 5.29 -20.82
C ARG A 61 4.05 4.51 -21.24
N LEU A 62 3.51 3.66 -20.36
CA LEU A 62 2.28 2.91 -20.68
C LEU A 62 1.10 3.85 -20.95
N TYR A 63 1.00 4.93 -20.18
CA TYR A 63 -0.02 5.95 -20.36
C TYR A 63 0.16 6.80 -21.62
N ALA A 64 1.39 6.92 -22.15
CA ALA A 64 1.65 7.66 -23.36
C ALA A 64 1.20 6.91 -24.63
N ASP A 65 1.01 5.59 -24.56
CA ASP A 65 0.52 4.78 -25.68
C ASP A 65 -0.92 4.28 -25.42
N PRO A 66 -1.95 4.90 -26.04
CA PRO A 66 -3.33 4.48 -25.88
C PRO A 66 -3.62 3.05 -26.33
N LYS A 67 -2.78 2.47 -27.21
CA LYS A 67 -2.98 1.12 -27.75
C LYS A 67 -2.80 0.03 -26.68
N ILE A 68 -2.06 0.33 -25.61
CA ILE A 68 -1.84 -0.58 -24.49
C ILE A 68 -3.13 -0.73 -23.65
N GLY A 69 -3.99 0.30 -23.63
CA GLY A 69 -5.31 0.22 -22.98
C GLY A 69 -5.25 0.22 -21.44
N ILE A 70 -4.29 0.91 -20.83
CA ILE A 70 -4.24 1.04 -19.36
C ILE A 70 -5.36 1.95 -18.84
N ARG A 71 -6.15 1.45 -17.89
CA ARG A 71 -7.27 2.17 -17.26
C ARG A 71 -6.77 3.30 -16.37
N ARG A 72 -7.49 4.42 -16.37
CA ARG A 72 -7.23 5.62 -15.54
C ARG A 72 -8.34 5.94 -14.54
N ASP A 73 -9.47 5.26 -14.69
CA ASP A 73 -10.65 5.42 -13.87
C ASP A 73 -10.46 4.89 -12.44
N ALA A 74 -11.49 5.07 -11.61
CA ALA A 74 -11.47 4.60 -10.24
C ALA A 74 -11.60 3.08 -10.16
N PHE A 75 -11.13 2.51 -9.05
CA PHE A 75 -11.44 1.13 -8.72
C PHE A 75 -12.95 1.00 -8.48
N ASP A 76 -13.49 -0.16 -8.85
CA ASP A 76 -14.89 -0.47 -8.62
C ASP A 76 -15.16 -0.51 -7.11
N ARG A 77 -16.24 0.16 -6.68
CA ARG A 77 -16.63 0.12 -5.27
C ARG A 77 -17.14 -1.28 -4.93
N PRO A 78 -16.90 -1.77 -3.70
CA PRO A 78 -17.53 -3.00 -3.24
C PRO A 78 -19.05 -2.91 -3.34
N LEU A 79 -19.70 -4.01 -3.70
CA LEU A 79 -21.16 -4.08 -3.83
C LEU A 79 -21.88 -3.98 -2.49
N MET A 80 -21.21 -4.39 -1.42
CA MET A 80 -21.76 -4.40 -0.07
C MET A 80 -21.28 -3.18 0.71
N PRO A 81 -22.17 -2.54 1.51
CA PRO A 81 -21.76 -1.49 2.43
C PRO A 81 -20.85 -2.07 3.52
N MET A 82 -20.04 -1.21 4.13
CA MET A 82 -19.20 -1.62 5.26
C MET A 82 -20.09 -1.98 6.45
N THR A 83 -19.85 -3.15 7.03
CA THR A 83 -20.60 -3.70 8.16
C THR A 83 -19.90 -3.51 9.50
N ILE A 84 -18.63 -3.09 9.48
CA ILE A 84 -17.83 -2.84 10.67
C ILE A 84 -17.87 -1.34 11.01
N ALA A 85 -17.94 -1.04 12.31
CA ALA A 85 -17.71 0.32 12.78
C ALA A 85 -16.25 0.71 12.51
N LEU A 86 -16.05 1.83 11.83
CA LEU A 86 -14.72 2.39 11.54
C LEU A 86 -14.29 3.45 12.53
N ASP A 87 -15.23 3.97 13.32
CA ASP A 87 -14.94 4.91 14.37
C ASP A 87 -14.55 4.13 15.64
N CYS A 88 -13.30 4.29 16.07
CA CYS A 88 -12.83 3.68 17.32
C CYS A 88 -13.53 4.28 18.56
N GLY A 89 -14.11 5.48 18.45
CA GLY A 89 -14.89 6.10 19.53
C GLY A 89 -16.22 5.39 19.78
N SER A 90 -16.91 4.97 18.72
CA SER A 90 -18.21 4.27 18.83
C SER A 90 -18.09 2.85 19.39
N LEU A 91 -16.89 2.27 19.41
CA LEU A 91 -16.66 0.95 20.01
C LEU A 91 -16.40 1.04 21.53
N GLN A 92 -16.02 2.22 22.04
CA GLN A 92 -15.74 2.41 23.46
C GLN A 92 -17.02 2.57 24.28
N SER A 93 -18.07 3.16 23.71
CA SER A 93 -19.41 3.21 24.33
C SER A 93 -19.96 1.81 24.56
N ASP A 94 -19.88 0.96 23.54
CA ASP A 94 -20.46 -0.38 23.57
C ASP A 94 -19.70 -1.30 24.56
N GLN A 95 -18.38 -1.10 24.70
CA GLN A 95 -17.58 -1.82 25.71
C GLN A 95 -17.79 -1.30 27.13
N ALA A 96 -18.10 -0.02 27.30
CA ALA A 96 -18.42 0.55 28.61
C ALA A 96 -19.78 0.05 29.11
N GLU A 97 -20.79 0.06 28.25
CA GLU A 97 -22.14 -0.46 28.55
C GLU A 97 -22.10 -1.96 28.88
N ALA A 98 -21.38 -2.77 28.09
CA ALA A 98 -21.23 -4.21 28.36
C ALA A 98 -20.46 -4.52 29.67
N ARG A 99 -19.57 -3.62 30.09
CA ARG A 99 -18.80 -3.77 31.33
C ARG A 99 -19.62 -3.34 32.54
N GLU A 100 -20.46 -2.30 32.41
CA GLU A 100 -21.40 -1.87 33.44
C GLU A 100 -22.49 -2.94 33.69
N GLU A 101 -23.10 -3.49 32.64
CA GLU A 101 -24.06 -4.60 32.75
C GLU A 101 -23.45 -5.82 33.46
N SER A 102 -22.20 -6.19 33.17
CA SER A 102 -21.54 -7.32 33.83
C SER A 102 -21.27 -7.10 35.33
N SER A 103 -21.17 -5.84 35.77
CA SER A 103 -20.91 -5.48 37.17
C SER A 103 -22.18 -5.31 38.00
N GLU A 104 -23.34 -5.17 37.36
CA GLU A 104 -24.64 -5.03 38.04
C GLU A 104 -25.24 -6.38 38.44
N PHE A 105 -24.68 -7.48 37.93
CA PHE A 105 -25.08 -8.87 38.23
C PHE A 105 -24.15 -9.60 39.22
N ASP A 106 -23.19 -8.90 39.86
CA ASP A 106 -22.33 -9.39 40.95
C ASP A 106 -22.78 -8.87 42.33
#